data_AF-A0A2E2TAS8-F1
#
_entry.id   AF-A0A2E2TAS8-F1
#
_cell.length_a   1.000
_cell.length_b   1.000
_cell.length_c   1.000
_cell.angle_alpha   90.00
_cell.angle_beta   90.00
_cell.angle_gamma   90.00
#
_symmetry.space_group_name_H-M   'P 1'
#
loop_
_entity.id
_entity.type
_entity.pdbx_description
1 polymer ?
#
loop_
_entity_poly.entity_id
_entity_poly.type
_entity_poly.pdbx_seq_one_letter_code
_entity_poly.pdbx_strand_id
1 'polypeptide(L)'
;MKKLPSFFSLKQIIMIKILATLCLQLPIIIASAQVPGNHPAKTSIEKNESYEVIGDERLKEMEERMITINENKSSIEGYRLQLFSSSGPNSFDQANEVQTEFLTIYNEVPAYVVHKKPAFKVRVGDFRTRLEAERFFIELKESFPDAFIVKDDVELPPLRLNEIEKQD
;
A
#
# COMPACT_ATOMS: atom_id res chain seq x y z
N MET A 1 29.12 -7.84 -57.62
CA MET A 1 28.26 -7.14 -58.60
C MET A 1 26.81 -7.26 -58.15
N LYS A 2 26.17 -6.15 -57.80
CA LYS A 2 24.79 -6.07 -57.29
C LYS A 2 23.81 -6.33 -58.45
N LYS A 3 22.93 -7.31 -58.32
CA LYS A 3 21.67 -7.38 -59.08
C LYS A 3 20.52 -7.23 -58.09
N LEU A 4 19.92 -6.05 -58.07
CA LEU A 4 18.58 -5.86 -57.51
C LEU A 4 17.59 -6.58 -58.45
N PRO A 5 16.71 -7.45 -57.95
CA PRO A 5 15.54 -7.80 -58.71
C PRO A 5 14.55 -6.63 -58.66
N SER A 6 14.34 -6.02 -59.82
CA SER A 6 13.07 -5.39 -60.19
C SER A 6 11.95 -6.37 -59.85
N PHE A 7 10.88 -5.91 -59.18
CA PHE A 7 9.50 -6.43 -59.23
C PHE A 7 8.78 -5.99 -57.96
N PHE A 8 8.60 -4.69 -57.78
CA PHE A 8 7.51 -4.18 -56.95
C PHE A 8 6.59 -3.38 -57.85
N SER A 9 5.52 -4.04 -58.28
CA SER A 9 4.49 -3.45 -59.13
C SER A 9 3.95 -2.18 -58.48
N LEU A 10 3.70 -1.15 -59.28
CA LEU A 10 3.12 0.11 -58.84
C LEU A 10 1.82 -0.11 -58.03
N LYS A 11 1.05 -1.16 -58.37
CA LYS A 11 -0.15 -1.58 -57.62
C LYS A 11 0.16 -1.97 -56.17
N GLN A 12 1.31 -2.55 -55.90
CA GLN A 12 1.71 -3.05 -54.58
C GLN A 12 2.19 -1.91 -53.67
N ILE A 13 2.90 -0.92 -54.22
CA ILE A 13 3.29 0.30 -53.51
C ILE A 13 2.05 1.19 -53.24
N ILE A 14 1.12 1.28 -54.20
CA ILE A 14 -0.15 2.00 -54.03
C ILE A 14 -1.02 1.31 -52.97
N MET A 15 -1.11 -0.02 -52.95
CA MET A 15 -1.84 -0.76 -51.91
C MET A 15 -1.26 -0.54 -50.51
N ILE A 16 0.07 -0.59 -50.35
CA ILE A 16 0.72 -0.35 -49.05
C ILE A 16 0.54 1.10 -48.59
N LYS A 17 0.58 2.08 -49.50
CA LYS A 17 0.28 3.48 -49.17
C LYS A 17 -1.19 3.69 -48.79
N ILE A 18 -2.14 3.09 -49.50
CA ILE A 18 -3.58 3.19 -49.16
C ILE A 18 -3.85 2.54 -47.79
N LEU A 19 -3.24 1.38 -47.50
CA LEU A 19 -3.39 0.69 -46.22
C LEU A 19 -2.77 1.48 -45.04
N ALA A 20 -1.63 2.15 -45.26
CA ALA A 20 -1.00 3.02 -44.25
C ALA A 20 -1.73 4.35 -44.04
N THR A 21 -2.41 4.88 -45.07
CA THR A 21 -3.14 6.16 -44.99
C THR A 21 -4.56 5.98 -44.41
N LEU A 22 -5.20 4.83 -44.67
CA LEU A 22 -6.51 4.45 -44.10
C LEU A 22 -6.45 4.21 -42.58
N CYS A 23 -5.26 3.88 -42.06
CA CYS A 23 -5.03 3.65 -40.63
C CYS A 23 -4.81 4.93 -39.80
N LEU A 24 -4.65 6.10 -40.43
CA LEU A 24 -4.33 7.36 -39.75
C LEU A 24 -5.51 8.35 -39.65
N GLN A 25 -6.69 8.03 -40.20
CA GLN A 25 -7.87 8.92 -40.19
C GLN A 25 -9.15 8.33 -39.60
N LEU A 26 -9.05 7.33 -38.72
CA LEU A 26 -10.12 6.99 -37.78
C LEU A 26 -9.49 6.75 -36.40
N PRO A 27 -9.55 7.77 -35.53
CA PRO A 27 -10.50 7.65 -34.44
C PRO A 27 -11.14 9.01 -34.14
N ILE A 28 -12.19 9.37 -34.89
CA ILE A 28 -13.08 10.45 -34.46
C ILE A 28 -14.49 9.96 -34.77
N ILE A 29 -15.34 9.97 -33.75
CA ILE A 29 -16.73 9.48 -33.72
C ILE A 29 -16.88 8.00 -33.30
N ILE A 30 -16.51 7.71 -32.04
CA ILE A 30 -17.46 7.26 -31.01
C ILE A 30 -17.08 8.02 -29.73
N ALA A 31 -17.41 9.31 -29.65
CA ALA A 31 -18.40 9.81 -28.69
C ALA A 31 -18.67 8.85 -27.51
N SER A 32 -17.93 9.07 -26.41
CA SER A 32 -18.30 8.73 -25.04
C SER A 32 -19.03 7.39 -24.80
N ALA A 33 -18.31 6.28 -24.77
CA ALA A 33 -18.69 5.22 -23.85
C ALA A 33 -18.36 5.72 -22.45
N GLN A 34 -19.32 6.37 -21.80
CA GLN A 34 -19.27 6.53 -20.35
C GLN A 34 -19.17 5.12 -19.77
N VAL A 35 -18.00 4.77 -19.22
CA VAL A 35 -17.98 3.79 -18.13
C VAL A 35 -19.05 4.29 -17.17
N PRO A 36 -20.06 3.49 -16.77
CA PRO A 36 -20.90 3.86 -15.66
C PRO A 36 -19.99 3.89 -14.43
N GLY A 37 -19.33 5.02 -14.25
CA GLY A 37 -18.73 5.39 -12.99
C GLY A 37 -19.89 5.37 -12.02
N ASN A 38 -19.85 4.43 -11.09
CA ASN A 38 -20.64 4.48 -9.88
C ASN A 38 -20.05 5.62 -9.01
N HIS A 39 -20.08 6.84 -9.53
CA HIS A 39 -20.00 8.05 -8.74
C HIS A 39 -21.44 8.31 -8.30
N PRO A 40 -21.74 8.34 -7.00
CA PRO A 40 -23.05 8.78 -6.55
C PRO A 40 -23.24 10.18 -7.11
N ALA A 41 -24.23 10.32 -8.01
CA ALA A 41 -24.71 11.61 -8.41
C ALA A 41 -24.96 12.40 -7.13
N LYS A 42 -24.29 13.56 -7.00
CA LYS A 42 -24.67 14.55 -5.99
C LYS A 42 -26.02 15.10 -6.45
N THR A 43 -27.08 14.35 -6.13
CA THR A 43 -28.44 14.84 -6.16
C THR A 43 -28.48 15.99 -5.16
N SER A 44 -28.61 17.20 -5.68
CA SER A 44 -29.02 18.36 -4.91
C SER A 44 -30.39 18.03 -4.33
N ILE A 45 -30.44 17.61 -3.08
CA ILE A 45 -31.71 17.47 -2.35
C ILE A 45 -32.15 18.90 -2.04
N GLU A 46 -33.15 19.38 -2.78
CA GLU A 46 -33.94 20.54 -2.35
C GLU A 46 -34.55 20.22 -0.97
N LYS A 47 -34.19 21.06 -0.02
CA LYS A 47 -34.39 20.89 1.41
C LYS A 47 -35.82 21.26 1.80
N ASN A 48 -36.78 20.35 1.65
CA ASN A 48 -38.13 20.58 2.18
C ASN A 48 -38.99 19.32 2.35
N GLU A 49 -38.47 18.30 3.04
CA GLU A 49 -39.28 17.39 3.86
C GLU A 49 -38.46 17.00 5.10
N SER A 50 -38.98 17.26 6.31
CA SER A 50 -38.37 16.76 7.55
C SER A 50 -38.61 15.25 7.62
N TYR A 51 -37.64 14.45 7.22
CA TYR A 51 -37.68 13.02 7.51
C TYR A 51 -37.35 12.83 9.00
N GLU A 52 -38.31 12.33 9.77
CA GLU A 52 -38.05 11.83 11.10
C GLU A 52 -37.25 10.53 10.94
N VAL A 53 -35.95 10.59 11.18
CA VAL A 53 -35.12 9.39 11.27
C VAL A 53 -35.59 8.65 12.51
N ILE A 54 -36.51 7.70 12.36
CA ILE A 54 -36.81 6.69 13.38
C ILE A 54 -35.61 5.74 13.40
N GLY A 55 -34.50 6.22 13.95
CA GLY A 55 -33.30 5.44 14.17
C GLY A 55 -33.49 4.61 15.43
N ASP A 56 -33.42 3.28 15.28
CA ASP A 56 -33.39 2.37 16.41
C ASP A 56 -32.19 2.76 17.31
N GLU A 57 -32.42 2.93 18.62
CA GLU A 57 -31.41 3.35 19.59
C GLU A 57 -30.17 2.45 19.54
N ARG A 58 -30.38 1.16 19.21
CA ARG A 58 -29.34 0.16 18.98
C ARG A 58 -28.34 0.53 17.89
N LEU A 59 -28.74 1.29 16.87
CA LEU A 59 -27.83 1.69 15.80
C LEU A 59 -26.81 2.71 16.33
N LYS A 60 -27.28 3.68 17.14
CA LYS A 60 -26.40 4.65 17.81
C LYS A 60 -25.43 3.96 18.76
N GLU A 61 -25.94 3.03 19.58
CA GLU A 61 -25.10 2.21 20.47
C GLU A 61 -24.07 1.39 19.69
N MET A 62 -24.41 0.90 18.50
CA MET A 62 -23.48 0.14 17.66
C MET A 62 -22.40 1.03 17.05
N GLU A 63 -22.77 2.21 16.56
CA GLU A 63 -21.83 3.21 16.02
C GLU A 63 -20.84 3.66 17.09
N GLU A 64 -21.32 4.06 18.27
CA GLU A 64 -20.48 4.46 19.39
C GLU A 64 -19.51 3.34 19.80
N ARG A 65 -19.99 2.10 19.90
CA ARG A 65 -19.13 0.94 20.18
C ARG A 65 -18.07 0.73 19.11
N MET A 66 -18.41 0.87 17.83
CA MET A 66 -17.43 0.72 16.74
C MET A 66 -16.38 1.82 16.77
N ILE A 67 -16.77 3.07 17.04
CA ILE A 67 -15.84 4.19 17.21
C ILE A 67 -14.90 3.89 18.37
N THR A 68 -15.42 3.53 19.54
CA THR A 68 -14.60 3.19 20.71
C THR A 68 -13.65 2.02 20.42
N ILE A 69 -14.10 0.96 19.74
CA ILE A 69 -13.24 -0.19 19.39
C ILE A 69 -12.12 0.25 18.45
N ASN A 70 -12.42 1.09 17.45
CA ASN A 70 -11.44 1.55 16.47
C ASN A 70 -10.45 2.56 17.05
N GLU A 71 -10.92 3.48 17.91
CA GLU A 71 -10.05 4.44 18.62
C GLU A 71 -9.06 3.73 19.55
N ASN A 72 -9.50 2.64 20.20
CA ASN A 72 -8.64 1.84 21.07
C ASN A 72 -7.76 0.84 20.31
N LYS A 73 -8.00 0.62 19.01
CA LYS A 73 -7.24 -0.33 18.20
C LYS A 73 -6.06 0.38 17.54
N SER A 74 -4.92 0.36 18.22
CA SER A 74 -3.65 0.94 17.74
C SER A 74 -2.87 0.05 16.78
N SER A 75 -3.29 -1.21 16.59
CA SER A 75 -2.57 -2.18 15.74
C SER A 75 -3.49 -2.94 14.78
N ILE A 76 -2.90 -3.41 13.68
CA ILE A 76 -3.55 -4.26 12.68
C ILE A 76 -2.67 -5.45 12.33
N GLU A 77 -3.26 -6.53 11.81
CA GLU A 77 -2.47 -7.64 11.27
C GLU A 77 -1.65 -7.15 10.07
N GLY A 78 -0.34 -7.41 10.11
CA GLY A 78 0.60 -7.03 9.08
C GLY A 78 1.83 -7.92 9.08
N TYR A 79 2.96 -7.32 8.73
CA TYR A 79 4.24 -7.98 8.56
C TYR A 79 5.36 -7.13 9.17
N ARG A 80 6.31 -7.80 9.80
CA ARG A 80 7.57 -7.23 10.28
C ARG A 80 8.73 -8.08 9.82
N LEU A 81 9.94 -7.54 9.86
CA LEU A 81 11.14 -8.32 9.63
C LEU A 81 11.78 -8.65 10.97
N GLN A 82 12.07 -9.92 11.22
CA GLN A 82 12.80 -10.33 12.41
C GLN A 82 14.29 -10.39 12.08
N LEU A 83 15.10 -9.60 12.80
CA LEU A 83 16.55 -9.54 12.63
C LEU A 83 17.30 -10.54 13.50
N PHE A 84 16.80 -10.75 14.71
CA PHE A 84 17.51 -11.51 15.73
C PHE A 84 16.53 -12.27 16.61
N SER A 85 16.96 -13.43 17.11
CA SER A 85 16.23 -14.21 18.11
C SER A 85 17.22 -15.05 18.91
N SER A 86 17.34 -14.80 20.21
CA SER A 86 18.22 -15.56 21.10
C SER A 86 17.59 -15.76 22.46
N SER A 87 18.04 -16.78 23.17
CA SER A 87 17.63 -17.12 24.53
C SER A 87 18.87 -17.32 25.40
N GLY A 88 18.86 -16.80 26.63
CA GLY A 88 19.94 -16.97 27.59
C GLY A 88 20.27 -15.70 28.38
N PRO A 89 21.27 -15.74 29.27
CA PRO A 89 21.58 -14.65 30.21
C PRO A 89 21.89 -13.30 29.52
N ASN A 90 22.50 -13.34 28.33
CA ASN A 90 22.93 -12.14 27.60
C ASN A 90 22.04 -11.81 26.38
N SER A 91 20.90 -12.50 26.24
CA SER A 91 20.05 -12.37 25.05
C SER A 91 19.35 -11.01 24.95
N PHE A 92 19.12 -10.35 26.09
CA PHE A 92 18.58 -8.98 26.13
C PHE A 92 19.59 -7.96 25.60
N ASP A 93 20.85 -8.02 26.08
CA ASP A 93 21.90 -7.10 25.66
C ASP A 93 22.21 -7.25 24.17
N GLN A 94 22.30 -8.50 23.69
CA GLN A 94 22.48 -8.79 22.25
C GLN A 94 21.32 -8.25 21.40
N ALA A 95 20.08 -8.36 21.88
CA ALA A 95 18.93 -7.81 21.17
C ALA A 95 18.97 -6.27 21.10
N ASN A 96 19.39 -5.59 22.17
CA ASN A 96 19.55 -4.13 22.18
C ASN A 96 20.71 -3.67 21.29
N GLU A 97 21.81 -4.42 21.23
CA GLU A 97 22.93 -4.14 20.34
C GLU A 97 22.48 -4.18 18.87
N VAL A 98 21.80 -5.25 18.46
CA VAL A 98 21.25 -5.39 17.11
C VAL A 98 20.21 -4.29 16.81
N GLN A 99 19.35 -3.95 17.77
CA GLN A 99 18.39 -2.84 17.60
C GLN A 99 19.12 -1.51 17.35
N THR A 100 20.18 -1.24 18.13
CA THR A 100 20.95 0.01 18.02
C THR A 100 21.70 0.08 16.69
N GLU A 101 22.30 -1.02 16.25
CA GLU A 101 22.94 -1.14 14.94
C GLU A 101 21.93 -0.85 13.82
N PHE A 102 20.76 -1.48 13.86
CA PHE A 102 19.71 -1.25 12.88
C PHE A 102 19.27 0.22 12.84
N LEU A 103 18.99 0.83 14.00
CA LEU A 103 18.54 2.23 14.07
C LEU A 103 19.61 3.24 13.62
N THR A 104 20.89 2.86 13.68
CA THR A 104 22.00 3.68 13.17
C THR A 104 21.99 3.73 11.64
N ILE A 105 21.59 2.64 10.97
CA ILE A 105 21.53 2.53 9.51
C ILE A 105 20.17 3.02 8.99
N TYR A 106 19.08 2.65 9.66
CA TYR A 106 17.69 2.89 9.26
C TYR A 106 16.94 3.71 10.32
N ASN A 107 17.18 5.02 10.35
CA ASN A 107 16.58 5.90 11.37
C ASN A 107 15.07 6.13 11.22
N GLU A 108 14.52 5.93 10.01
CA GLU A 108 13.10 6.18 9.70
C GLU A 108 12.22 4.96 10.00
N VAL A 109 12.83 3.79 10.20
CA VAL A 109 12.12 2.53 10.38
C VAL A 109 12.13 2.14 11.86
N PRO A 110 10.95 1.91 12.47
CA PRO A 110 10.89 1.56 13.88
C PRO A 110 11.47 0.17 14.14
N ALA A 111 12.08 -0.01 15.31
CA ALA A 111 12.67 -1.26 15.75
C ALA A 111 12.23 -1.62 17.16
N TYR A 112 11.82 -2.87 17.36
CA TYR A 112 11.15 -3.35 18.56
C TYR A 112 11.87 -4.58 19.13
N VAL A 113 12.21 -4.52 20.42
CA VAL A 113 12.69 -5.69 21.17
C VAL A 113 11.48 -6.38 21.81
N VAL A 114 11.13 -7.56 21.29
CA VAL A 114 10.01 -8.37 21.76
C VAL A 114 10.51 -9.45 22.70
N HIS A 115 10.06 -9.39 23.95
CA HIS A 115 10.33 -10.43 24.93
C HIS A 115 9.22 -11.49 24.90
N LYS A 116 9.52 -12.66 24.34
CA LYS A 116 8.63 -13.83 24.35
C LYS A 116 9.38 -15.01 24.95
N LYS A 117 9.18 -15.23 26.25
CA LYS A 117 9.86 -16.27 27.04
C LYS A 117 9.92 -17.60 26.26
N PRO A 118 11.09 -18.27 26.18
CA PRO A 118 12.37 -17.93 26.84
C PRO A 118 13.31 -17.00 26.04
N ALA A 119 12.85 -16.40 24.94
CA ALA A 119 13.70 -15.69 23.99
C ALA A 119 13.38 -14.19 23.87
N PHE A 120 14.41 -13.43 23.49
CA PHE A 120 14.29 -12.05 23.01
C PHE A 120 14.42 -12.03 21.50
N LYS A 121 13.62 -11.20 20.85
CA LYS A 121 13.56 -11.06 19.41
C LYS A 121 13.66 -9.59 19.04
N VAL A 122 14.33 -9.29 17.94
CA VAL A 122 14.35 -7.94 17.36
C VAL A 122 13.50 -7.97 16.10
N ARG A 123 12.46 -7.14 16.06
CA ARG A 123 11.55 -6.98 14.92
C ARG A 123 11.57 -5.54 14.44
N VAL A 124 11.55 -5.33 13.13
CA VAL A 124 11.66 -4.00 12.54
C VAL A 124 10.59 -3.75 11.48
N GLY A 125 10.23 -2.48 11.38
CA GLY A 125 9.23 -1.94 10.47
C GLY A 125 7.80 -2.33 10.80
N ASP A 126 6.87 -1.62 10.17
CA ASP A 126 5.43 -1.85 10.25
C ASP A 126 4.86 -1.89 8.83
N PHE A 127 4.80 -3.10 8.25
CA PHE A 127 4.36 -3.29 6.87
C PHE A 127 2.94 -3.83 6.83
N ARG A 128 2.04 -3.11 6.16
CA ARG A 128 0.65 -3.54 6.04
C ARG A 128 0.50 -4.71 5.08
N THR A 129 1.33 -4.75 4.03
CA THR A 129 1.31 -5.79 3.02
C THR A 129 2.62 -6.56 2.96
N ARG A 130 2.53 -7.84 2.56
CA ARG A 130 3.73 -8.65 2.35
C ARG A 130 4.65 -8.03 1.29
N LEU A 131 4.09 -7.44 0.24
CA LEU A 131 4.87 -6.82 -0.84
C LEU A 131 5.75 -5.67 -0.31
N GLU A 132 5.23 -4.82 0.57
CA GLU A 132 6.01 -3.75 1.21
C GLU A 132 7.16 -4.34 2.04
N ALA A 133 6.88 -5.38 2.84
CA ALA A 133 7.90 -6.07 3.63
C ALA A 133 9.00 -6.70 2.75
N GLU A 134 8.64 -7.34 1.63
CA GLU A 134 9.59 -7.94 0.68
C GLU A 134 10.47 -6.88 0.02
N ARG A 135 9.93 -5.70 -0.31
CA ARG A 135 10.74 -4.60 -0.87
C ARG A 135 11.80 -4.14 0.12
N PHE A 136 11.42 -3.92 1.38
CA PHE A 136 12.37 -3.55 2.42
C PHE A 136 13.34 -4.68 2.75
N PHE A 137 12.90 -5.94 2.69
CA PHE A 137 13.75 -7.10 2.93
C PHE A 137 14.93 -7.19 1.96
N ILE A 138 14.71 -6.87 0.69
CA ILE A 138 15.77 -6.91 -0.34
C ILE A 138 16.90 -5.94 0.01
N GLU A 139 16.56 -4.72 0.44
CA GLU A 139 17.53 -3.71 0.89
C GLU A 139 18.22 -4.14 2.18
N LEU A 140 17.42 -4.63 3.14
CA LEU A 140 17.91 -5.00 4.47
C LEU A 140 18.92 -6.14 4.45
N LYS A 141 18.77 -7.08 3.51
CA LYS A 141 19.56 -8.31 3.42
C LYS A 141 21.05 -8.08 3.19
N GLU A 142 21.44 -6.91 2.67
CA GLU A 142 22.86 -6.54 2.53
C GLU A 142 23.53 -6.35 3.89
N SER A 143 22.82 -5.77 4.86
CA SER A 143 23.30 -5.54 6.22
C SER A 143 22.94 -6.65 7.22
N PHE A 144 21.75 -7.26 7.08
CA PHE A 144 21.23 -8.29 7.98
C PHE A 144 20.82 -9.55 7.20
N PRO A 145 21.77 -10.45 6.88
CA PRO A 145 21.50 -11.61 6.02
C PRO A 145 20.59 -12.67 6.67
N ASP A 146 20.57 -12.73 8.00
CA ASP A 146 19.75 -13.66 8.79
C ASP A 146 18.31 -13.17 8.99
N ALA A 147 17.97 -11.99 8.46
CA ALA A 147 16.64 -11.43 8.58
C ALA A 147 15.59 -12.26 7.81
N PHE A 148 14.35 -12.27 8.31
CA PHE A 148 13.23 -12.88 7.60
C PHE A 148 11.89 -12.22 7.94
N ILE A 149 10.93 -12.32 7.02
CA ILE A 149 9.60 -11.73 7.16
C ILE A 149 8.73 -12.61 8.05
N VAL A 150 8.08 -11.99 9.03
CA VAL A 150 7.12 -12.61 9.95
C VAL A 150 5.79 -11.87 9.92
N LYS A 151 4.69 -12.60 10.12
CA LYS A 151 3.40 -11.98 10.42
C LYS A 151 3.42 -11.48 11.87
N ASP A 152 2.93 -10.27 12.07
CA ASP A 152 2.82 -9.65 13.39
C ASP A 152 1.74 -8.57 13.38
N ASP A 153 1.32 -8.13 14.57
CA ASP A 153 0.52 -6.92 14.69
C ASP A 153 1.43 -5.71 14.53
N VAL A 154 1.12 -4.85 13.55
CA VAL A 154 1.89 -3.65 13.21
C VAL A 154 1.18 -2.41 13.72
N GLU A 155 1.96 -1.39 14.09
CA GLU A 155 1.41 -0.13 14.58
C GLU A 155 0.84 0.69 13.42
N LEU A 156 -0.32 1.31 13.65
CA LEU A 156 -0.94 2.18 12.66
C LEU A 156 -0.24 3.55 12.62
N PRO A 157 -0.06 4.13 11.41
CA PRO A 157 0.42 5.50 11.31
C PRO A 157 -0.58 6.48 11.95
N PRO A 158 -0.11 7.60 12.52
CA PRO A 158 -0.99 8.60 13.11
C PRO A 158 -1.92 9.19 12.03
N LEU A 159 -3.19 9.38 12.38
CA LEU A 159 -4.14 10.04 11.50
C LEU A 159 -3.80 11.54 11.42
N ARG A 160 -3.76 12.09 10.20
CA ARG A 160 -3.47 13.52 9.95
C ARG A 160 -4.49 14.50 10.52
N LEU A 161 -5.52 14.02 11.23
CA LEU A 161 -6.51 14.89 11.88
C LEU A 161 -5.89 15.64 13.07
N ASN A 162 -4.89 15.05 13.72
CA ASN A 162 -4.23 15.62 14.91
C ASN A 162 -3.19 16.71 14.58
N GLU A 163 -2.89 16.93 13.29
CA GLU A 163 -1.98 17.99 12.83
C GLU A 163 -2.70 19.34 12.70
N ILE A 164 -4.02 19.32 12.44
CA ILE A 164 -4.82 20.54 12.25
C ILE A 164 -5.03 21.27 13.59
N GLU A 165 -5.11 20.55 14.72
CA GLU A 165 -5.32 21.14 16.05
C GLU A 165 -4.05 21.73 16.68
N LYS A 166 -2.85 21.41 16.18
CA LYS A 166 -1.59 21.93 16.74
C LYS A 166 -1.10 23.22 16.09
N GLN A 167 -1.87 23.75 15.14
CA GLN A 167 -1.50 24.93 14.38
C GLN A 167 -2.19 26.23 14.86
N ASP A 168 -3.03 26.12 15.90
CA ASP A 168 -3.75 27.23 16.54
C ASP A 168 -3.23 27.53 17.97
#